data_AF-A0A3P7LE25-F1
#
_entry.id   AF-A0A3P7LE25-F1
#
_cell.length_a   1.000
_cell.length_b   1.000
_cell.length_c   1.000
_cell.angle_alpha   90.00
_cell.angle_beta   90.00
_cell.angle_gamma   90.00
#
_symmetry.space_group_name_H-M   'P 1'
#
loop_
_entity.id
_entity.type
_entity.pdbx_description
1 polymer ?
#
loop_
_entity_poly.entity_id
_entity_poly.type
_entity_poly.pdbx_seq_one_letter_code
_entity_poly.pdbx_strand_id
1 'polypeptide(L)'
;MNQRDRRLLDFHFANLEYVSGGTLDKLSLQHFDQDDEFQFTGSHMAIRDGYGDFLTRLVTSDVASMIKQNAVVETIKYNEKGVEVQYKTDDTTSTIEGDVCLCTIPLGVLKRSVSDSSDAPKFEPSLPENTVNAINEMGFGNFNKVVLIFSRPFWDVTQNYFGHLNHSR
;
A
#
# COMPACT_ATOMS: atom_id res chain seq x y z
N MET A 1 -24.29 -28.07 -4.96
CA MET A 1 -24.49 -26.65 -4.58
C MET A 1 -25.33 -25.98 -5.66
N ASN A 2 -26.45 -25.35 -5.31
CA ASN A 2 -27.30 -24.69 -6.32
C ASN A 2 -26.70 -23.33 -6.74
N GLN A 3 -27.27 -22.67 -7.76
CA GLN A 3 -26.73 -21.40 -8.27
C GLN A 3 -26.75 -20.27 -7.23
N ARG A 4 -27.75 -20.23 -6.36
CA ARG A 4 -27.85 -19.23 -5.29
C ARG A 4 -26.77 -19.46 -4.24
N ASP A 5 -26.59 -20.70 -3.79
CA ASP A 5 -25.55 -21.08 -2.83
C ASP A 5 -24.16 -20.77 -3.38
N ARG A 6 -23.95 -21.03 -4.68
CA ARG A 6 -22.67 -20.72 -5.33
C ARG A 6 -22.36 -19.23 -5.31
N ARG A 7 -23.33 -18.38 -5.63
CA ARG A 7 -23.17 -16.91 -5.58
C ARG A 7 -22.89 -16.40 -4.17
N LEU A 8 -23.49 -17.03 -3.16
CA LEU A 8 -23.21 -16.70 -1.77
C LEU A 8 -21.77 -17.09 -1.39
N LEU A 9 -21.30 -18.26 -1.83
CA LEU A 9 -19.91 -18.67 -1.64
C LEU A 9 -18.94 -17.71 -2.36
N ASP A 10 -19.22 -17.34 -3.61
CA ASP A 10 -18.39 -16.41 -4.38
C ASP A 10 -18.32 -15.01 -3.71
N PHE A 11 -19.37 -14.58 -3.01
CA PHE A 11 -19.33 -13.37 -2.18
C PHE A 11 -18.34 -13.50 -1.01
N HIS A 12 -18.28 -14.66 -0.34
CA HIS A 12 -17.29 -14.90 0.70
C HIS A 12 -15.87 -14.99 0.16
N PHE A 13 -15.67 -15.55 -1.04
CA PHE A 13 -14.38 -15.49 -1.74
C PHE A 13 -13.99 -14.06 -2.08
N ALA A 14 -14.91 -13.25 -2.62
CA ALA A 14 -14.65 -11.84 -2.90
C ALA A 14 -14.34 -11.04 -1.61
N ASN A 15 -14.97 -11.38 -0.49
CA ASN A 15 -14.65 -10.77 0.80
C ASN A 15 -13.24 -11.16 1.29
N LEU A 16 -12.79 -12.39 1.03
CA LEU A 16 -11.42 -12.81 1.32
C LEU A 16 -10.41 -12.09 0.42
N GLU A 17 -10.69 -11.98 -0.88
CA GLU A 17 -9.87 -11.19 -1.83
C GLU A 17 -9.80 -9.71 -1.43
N TYR A 18 -10.90 -9.16 -0.92
CA TYR A 18 -10.97 -7.81 -0.37
C TYR A 18 -10.02 -7.63 0.83
N VAL A 19 -10.04 -8.56 1.79
CA VAL A 19 -9.20 -8.48 2.99
C VAL A 19 -7.72 -8.70 2.65
N SER A 20 -7.41 -9.65 1.76
CA SER A 20 -6.04 -9.94 1.36
C SER A 20 -5.46 -8.94 0.34
N GLY A 21 -6.30 -8.08 -0.24
CA GLY A 21 -5.89 -7.11 -1.27
C GLY A 21 -5.49 -7.75 -2.60
N GLY A 22 -5.80 -9.03 -2.84
CA GLY A 22 -5.38 -9.77 -4.03
C GLY A 22 -6.33 -10.91 -4.36
N THR A 23 -6.27 -11.43 -5.58
CA THR A 23 -7.08 -12.57 -6.01
C THR A 23 -6.59 -13.87 -5.36
N LEU A 24 -7.49 -14.82 -5.09
CA LEU A 24 -7.16 -16.03 -4.32
C LEU A 24 -6.06 -16.88 -4.97
N ASP A 25 -5.94 -16.86 -6.30
CA ASP A 25 -4.91 -17.57 -7.06
C ASP A 25 -3.50 -17.02 -6.84
N LYS A 26 -3.37 -15.81 -6.29
CA LYS A 26 -2.08 -15.17 -5.97
C LYS A 26 -1.67 -15.33 -4.52
N LEU A 27 -2.54 -15.86 -3.67
CA LEU A 27 -2.25 -16.06 -2.25
C LEU A 27 -1.48 -17.36 -2.05
N SER A 28 -0.48 -17.33 -1.15
CA SER A 28 0.23 -18.54 -0.74
C SER A 28 -0.71 -19.43 0.07
N LEU A 29 -0.99 -20.64 -0.40
CA LEU A 29 -1.82 -21.59 0.34
C LEU A 29 -1.31 -21.86 1.76
N GLN A 30 0.02 -21.86 1.96
CA GLN A 30 0.65 -22.20 3.23
C GLN A 30 0.82 -20.99 4.17
N HIS A 31 0.89 -19.77 3.63
CA HIS A 31 1.39 -18.61 4.36
C HIS A 31 0.52 -17.35 4.23
N PHE A 32 -0.67 -17.42 3.61
CA PHE A 32 -1.51 -16.22 3.45
C PHE A 32 -2.00 -15.65 4.79
N ASP A 33 -2.06 -16.47 5.84
CA ASP A 33 -2.57 -16.21 7.19
C ASP A 33 -1.47 -16.29 8.26
N GLN A 34 -0.20 -16.17 7.87
CA GLN A 34 0.94 -16.31 8.79
C GLN A 34 0.97 -15.26 9.92
N ASP A 35 0.30 -14.12 9.74
CA ASP A 35 0.19 -13.06 10.74
C ASP A 35 -1.01 -13.20 11.69
N ASP A 36 -1.88 -14.19 11.50
CA ASP A 36 -3.07 -14.38 12.33
C ASP A 36 -2.73 -14.62 13.81
N GLU A 37 -1.56 -15.22 14.10
CA GLU A 37 -1.07 -15.42 15.48
C GLU A 37 -0.90 -14.09 16.24
N PHE A 38 -0.69 -12.97 15.53
CA PHE A 38 -0.41 -11.67 16.11
C PHE A 38 -1.63 -10.74 16.14
N GLN A 39 -2.83 -11.26 15.89
CA GLN A 39 -4.05 -10.45 15.88
C GLN A 39 -4.28 -9.73 17.23
N PHE A 40 -4.64 -8.45 17.17
CA PHE A 40 -5.07 -7.71 18.36
C PHE A 40 -6.40 -8.22 18.90
N THR A 41 -6.56 -8.16 20.22
CA THR A 41 -7.85 -8.45 20.88
C THR A 41 -8.78 -7.23 20.85
N GLY A 42 -10.08 -7.47 20.94
CA GLY A 42 -11.12 -6.43 20.97
C GLY A 42 -11.80 -6.18 19.63
N SER A 43 -12.76 -5.25 19.63
CA SER A 43 -13.54 -4.93 18.42
C SER A 43 -12.73 -4.07 17.46
N HIS A 44 -12.89 -4.33 16.15
CA HIS A 44 -12.37 -3.44 15.11
C HIS A 44 -13.13 -2.11 15.14
N MET A 45 -12.39 -0.99 15.09
CA MET A 45 -12.96 0.36 15.19
C MET A 45 -12.66 1.18 13.94
N ALA A 46 -13.61 2.04 13.55
CA ALA A 46 -13.41 3.03 12.50
C ALA A 46 -13.17 4.42 13.11
N ILE A 47 -12.19 5.15 12.57
CA ILE A 47 -11.93 6.55 12.94
C ILE A 47 -12.95 7.44 12.20
N ARG A 48 -13.94 7.94 12.94
CA ARG A 48 -15.07 8.70 12.37
C ARG A 48 -14.63 9.97 11.64
N ASP A 49 -13.60 10.63 12.15
CA ASP A 49 -13.09 11.89 11.60
C ASP A 49 -12.03 11.68 10.51
N GLY A 50 -11.80 10.42 10.10
CA GLY A 50 -10.82 10.04 9.09
C GLY A 50 -9.39 9.87 9.63
N TYR A 51 -8.60 9.05 8.94
CA TYR A 51 -7.21 8.76 9.32
C TYR A 51 -6.23 9.92 9.06
N GLY A 52 -6.64 10.96 8.31
CA GLY A 52 -5.76 12.05 7.91
C GLY A 52 -5.27 12.92 9.08
N ASP A 53 -6.13 13.17 10.09
CA ASP A 53 -5.73 13.95 11.26
C ASP A 53 -4.64 13.24 12.07
N PHE A 54 -4.72 11.91 12.18
CA PHE A 54 -3.68 11.11 12.83
C PHE A 54 -2.30 11.32 12.16
N LEU A 55 -2.23 11.24 10.83
CA LEU A 55 -0.99 11.46 10.09
C LEU A 55 -0.46 12.89 10.28
N THR A 56 -1.35 13.89 10.25
CA THR A 56 -0.97 15.29 10.41
C THR A 56 -0.39 15.56 11.81
N ARG A 57 -0.91 14.89 12.84
CA ARG A 57 -0.41 15.01 14.22
C ARG A 57 0.94 14.32 14.45
N LEU A 58 1.31 13.34 13.63
CA LEU A 58 2.64 12.73 13.70
C LEU A 58 3.74 13.68 13.21
N VAL A 59 3.39 14.66 12.37
CA VAL A 59 4.32 15.69 11.89
C VAL A 59 4.48 16.77 12.97
N THR A 60 5.52 16.62 13.80
CA THR A 60 5.87 17.61 14.82
C THR A 60 6.47 18.86 14.20
N SER A 61 6.47 19.98 14.95
CA SER A 61 7.07 21.25 14.51
C SER A 61 8.52 21.10 14.06
N ASP A 62 9.26 20.21 14.72
CA ASP A 62 10.70 20.06 14.54
C ASP A 62 11.06 19.30 13.25
N VAL A 63 10.12 18.48 12.74
CA VAL A 63 10.31 17.73 11.47
C VAL A 63 9.56 18.35 10.30
N ALA A 64 8.56 19.21 10.55
CA ALA A 64 7.73 19.81 9.51
C ALA A 64 8.56 20.53 8.44
N SER A 65 9.58 21.29 8.85
CA SER A 65 10.48 22.00 7.92
C SER A 65 11.44 21.08 7.16
N MET A 66 11.60 19.82 7.59
CA MET A 66 12.46 18.84 6.95
C MET A 66 11.73 18.03 5.86
N ILE A 67 10.39 18.05 5.86
CA ILE A 67 9.56 17.32 4.90
C ILE A 67 9.47 18.12 3.59
N LYS A 68 10.03 17.55 2.52
CA LYS A 68 9.92 18.09 1.16
C LYS A 68 8.76 17.41 0.43
N GLN A 69 7.65 18.13 0.27
CA GLN A 69 6.54 17.69 -0.57
C GLN A 69 6.84 17.96 -2.05
N ASN A 70 6.13 17.28 -2.96
CA ASN A 70 6.34 17.38 -4.41
C ASN A 70 7.80 17.11 -4.83
N ALA A 71 8.54 16.34 -4.02
CA ALA A 71 9.90 15.92 -4.27
C ALA A 71 9.90 14.44 -4.67
N VAL A 72 9.83 14.19 -5.98
CA VAL A 72 9.80 12.83 -6.51
C VAL A 72 11.23 12.32 -6.65
N VAL A 73 11.60 11.31 -5.87
CA VAL A 73 12.93 10.70 -5.96
C VAL A 73 13.09 10.02 -7.33
N GLU A 74 14.21 10.27 -7.99
CA GLU A 74 14.54 9.70 -9.30
C GLU A 74 15.72 8.73 -9.21
N THR A 75 16.71 9.00 -8.36
CA THR A 75 17.89 8.15 -8.20
C THR A 75 18.39 8.16 -6.77
N ILE A 76 18.77 6.99 -6.27
CA ILE A 76 19.36 6.78 -4.95
C ILE A 76 20.73 6.15 -5.18
N LYS A 77 21.79 6.95 -5.01
CA LYS A 77 23.17 6.45 -5.10
C LYS A 77 23.73 6.19 -3.73
N TYR A 78 24.39 5.07 -3.52
CA TYR A 78 24.94 4.73 -2.21
C TYR A 78 26.27 4.01 -2.32
N ASN A 79 27.17 4.25 -1.38
CA ASN A 79 28.45 3.59 -1.26
C ASN A 79 28.97 3.65 0.18
N GLU A 80 30.19 3.18 0.42
CA GLU A 80 30.82 3.15 1.75
C GLU A 80 30.96 4.53 2.42
N LYS A 81 30.86 5.63 1.67
CA LYS A 81 30.99 7.01 2.16
C LYS A 81 29.65 7.69 2.45
N GLY A 82 28.52 7.07 2.10
CA GLY A 82 27.19 7.63 2.31
C GLY A 82 26.25 7.46 1.12
N VAL A 83 25.23 8.30 1.07
CA VAL A 83 24.12 8.26 0.11
C VAL A 83 23.89 9.63 -0.52
N GLU A 84 23.66 9.65 -1.82
CA GLU A 84 23.20 10.80 -2.61
C GLU A 84 21.80 10.48 -3.17
N VAL A 85 20.80 11.27 -2.81
CA VAL A 85 19.42 11.12 -3.31
C VAL A 85 19.11 12.28 -4.26
N GLN A 86 18.83 11.94 -5.51
CA GLN A 86 18.37 12.89 -6.52
C GLN A 86 16.85 12.83 -6.59
N TYR A 87 16.22 14.00 -6.57
CA TYR A 87 14.78 14.16 -6.65
C TYR A 87 14.40 15.35 -7.52
N LYS A 88 13.22 15.28 -8.12
CA LYS A 88 12.64 16.33 -8.93
C LYS A 88 11.54 17.06 -8.17
N THR A 89 11.57 18.37 -8.21
CA THR A 89 10.47 19.25 -7.77
C THR A 89 10.12 20.16 -8.94
N ASP A 90 8.88 20.07 -9.40
CA ASP A 90 8.42 20.69 -10.65
C ASP A 90 9.33 20.30 -11.83
N ASP A 91 10.07 21.24 -12.41
CA ASP A 91 11.06 21.00 -13.48
C ASP A 91 12.52 21.10 -13.03
N THR A 92 12.75 21.15 -11.71
CA THR A 92 14.10 21.29 -11.13
C THR A 92 14.56 20.00 -10.50
N THR A 93 15.69 19.47 -10.95
CA THR A 93 16.39 18.36 -10.30
C THR A 93 17.27 18.90 -9.17
N SER A 94 17.14 18.30 -7.99
CA SER A 94 17.90 18.63 -6.78
C SER A 94 18.52 17.37 -6.20
N THR A 95 19.59 17.57 -5.43
CA THR A 95 20.33 16.49 -4.77
C THR A 95 20.40 16.76 -3.27
N ILE A 96 20.28 15.71 -2.47
CA ILE A 96 20.58 15.72 -1.04
C ILE A 96 21.55 14.59 -0.69
N GLU A 97 22.51 14.87 0.18
CA GLU A 97 23.50 13.91 0.66
C GLU A 97 23.25 13.58 2.13
N GLY A 98 23.63 12.37 2.55
CA GLY A 98 23.60 11.96 3.95
C GLY A 98 24.38 10.67 4.18
N ASP A 99 24.66 10.36 5.44
CA ASP A 99 25.42 9.15 5.79
C ASP A 99 24.60 7.87 5.56
N VAL A 100 23.27 7.95 5.72
CA VAL A 100 22.34 6.82 5.63
C VAL A 100 21.02 7.26 4.99
N CYS A 101 20.39 6.37 4.21
CA CYS A 101 19.06 6.55 3.66
C CYS A 101 18.10 5.48 4.16
N LEU A 102 17.00 5.90 4.80
CA LEU A 102 15.87 5.05 5.14
C LEU A 102 14.88 5.02 3.97
N CYS A 103 14.77 3.86 3.31
CA CYS A 103 13.85 3.69 2.19
C CYS A 103 12.49 3.15 2.67
N THR A 104 11.45 3.97 2.56
CA THR A 104 10.05 3.59 2.85
C THR A 104 9.18 3.59 1.60
N ILE A 105 9.80 3.36 0.44
CA ILE A 105 9.11 3.33 -0.85
C ILE A 105 8.14 2.13 -0.87
N PRO A 106 6.87 2.31 -1.29
CA PRO A 106 5.94 1.19 -1.39
C PRO A 106 6.48 0.05 -2.27
N LEU A 107 6.23 -1.20 -1.87
CA LEU A 107 6.73 -2.38 -2.59
C LEU A 107 6.36 -2.38 -4.08
N GLY A 108 5.16 -1.94 -4.46
CA GLY A 108 4.76 -1.82 -5.87
C GLY A 108 5.61 -0.85 -6.70
N VAL A 109 6.22 0.17 -6.07
CA VAL A 109 7.19 1.07 -6.73
C VAL A 109 8.57 0.41 -6.76
N LEU A 110 8.99 -0.25 -5.69
CA LEU A 110 10.25 -1.01 -5.67
C LEU A 110 10.30 -2.11 -6.73
N LYS A 111 9.17 -2.80 -6.98
CA LYS A 111 9.05 -3.77 -8.09
C LYS A 111 9.34 -3.13 -9.45
N ARG A 112 8.93 -1.88 -9.67
CA ARG A 112 9.26 -1.12 -10.90
C ARG A 112 10.71 -0.67 -10.94
N SER A 113 11.27 -0.26 -9.79
CA SER A 113 12.69 0.10 -9.65
C SER A 113 13.64 -1.04 -10.03
N VAL A 114 13.26 -2.30 -9.78
CA VAL A 114 14.09 -3.48 -10.09
C VAL A 114 13.76 -4.14 -11.44
N SER A 115 12.79 -3.61 -12.20
CA SER A 115 12.36 -4.15 -13.50
C SER A 115 12.63 -3.19 -14.68
N ASP A 116 13.66 -2.36 -14.57
CA ASP A 116 14.10 -1.38 -15.58
C ASP A 116 13.01 -0.38 -16.02
N SER A 117 12.05 -0.06 -15.14
CA SER A 117 11.03 0.96 -15.42
C SER A 117 11.60 2.38 -15.31
N SER A 118 11.17 3.28 -16.21
CA SER A 118 11.57 4.69 -16.20
C SER A 118 10.75 5.57 -15.26
N ASP A 119 9.70 5.02 -14.63
CA ASP A 119 8.75 5.75 -13.77
C ASP A 119 8.93 5.45 -12.26
N ALA A 120 10.12 4.97 -11.88
CA ALA A 120 10.45 4.61 -10.51
C ALA A 120 11.91 4.97 -10.18
N PRO A 121 12.23 5.19 -8.88
CA PRO A 121 13.59 5.51 -8.47
C PRO A 121 14.60 4.44 -8.88
N LYS A 122 15.73 4.85 -9.46
CA LYS A 122 16.85 3.96 -9.77
C LYS A 122 17.79 3.85 -8.58
N PHE A 123 18.29 2.65 -8.31
CA PHE A 123 19.34 2.41 -7.31
C PHE A 123 20.70 2.29 -7.99
N GLU A 124 21.71 3.00 -7.48
CA GLU A 124 23.08 2.97 -8.00
C GLU A 124 24.13 2.81 -6.86
N PRO A 125 24.77 1.63 -6.70
CA PRO A 125 24.62 0.42 -7.52
C PRO A 125 23.23 -0.19 -7.39
N SER A 126 22.91 -1.16 -8.25
CA SER A 126 21.67 -1.93 -8.13
C SER A 126 21.57 -2.59 -6.75
N LEU A 127 20.34 -2.78 -6.28
CA LEU A 127 20.08 -3.49 -5.03
C LEU A 127 20.68 -4.91 -5.09
N PRO A 128 21.15 -5.44 -3.94
CA PRO A 128 21.67 -6.80 -3.87
C PRO A 128 20.66 -7.84 -4.39
N GLU A 129 21.16 -8.90 -5.02
CA GLU A 129 20.33 -9.93 -5.68
C GLU A 129 19.28 -10.54 -4.75
N ASN A 130 19.64 -10.85 -3.51
CA ASN A 130 18.71 -11.38 -2.51
C ASN A 130 17.54 -10.40 -2.22
N THR A 131 17.81 -9.09 -2.24
CA THR A 131 16.80 -8.05 -2.03
C THR A 131 15.89 -7.95 -3.25
N VAL A 132 16.46 -8.00 -4.46
CA VAL A 132 15.69 -8.01 -5.71
C VAL A 132 14.78 -9.24 -5.80
N ASN A 133 15.29 -10.42 -5.44
CA ASN A 133 14.50 -11.65 -5.45
C ASN A 133 13.32 -11.56 -4.46
N ALA A 134 13.56 -11.09 -3.23
CA ALA A 134 12.49 -10.88 -2.26
C ALA A 134 11.44 -9.86 -2.75
N ILE A 135 11.87 -8.75 -3.36
CA ILE A 135 10.97 -7.76 -3.96
C ILE A 135 10.11 -8.41 -5.05
N ASN A 136 10.67 -9.28 -5.88
CA ASN A 136 9.96 -9.95 -6.97
C ASN A 136 8.96 -11.00 -6.46
N GLU A 137 9.34 -11.79 -5.46
CA GLU A 137 8.52 -12.86 -4.89
C GLU A 137 7.32 -12.37 -4.07
N MET A 138 7.48 -11.27 -3.31
CA MET A 138 6.39 -10.74 -2.48
C MET A 138 5.22 -10.23 -3.32
N GLY A 139 3.98 -10.54 -2.92
CA GLY A 139 2.78 -9.98 -3.54
C GLY A 139 2.58 -8.50 -3.19
N PHE A 140 2.10 -7.70 -4.15
CA PHE A 140 1.62 -6.34 -3.88
C PHE A 140 0.22 -6.18 -4.46
N GLY A 141 -0.76 -6.10 -3.56
CA GLY A 141 -2.18 -6.11 -3.87
C GLY A 141 -2.72 -4.83 -4.50
N ASN A 142 -4.01 -4.83 -4.81
CA ASN A 142 -4.75 -3.67 -5.26
C ASN A 142 -6.20 -3.73 -4.75
N PHE A 143 -6.66 -2.63 -4.17
CA PHE A 143 -8.05 -2.44 -3.77
C PHE A 143 -8.42 -0.96 -3.89
N ASN A 144 -9.67 -0.68 -4.26
CA ASN A 144 -10.17 0.68 -4.48
C ASN A 144 -11.48 0.91 -3.73
N LYS A 145 -11.71 2.17 -3.34
CA LYS A 145 -12.94 2.60 -2.68
C LYS A 145 -13.71 3.55 -3.60
N VAL A 146 -15.02 3.40 -3.64
CA VAL A 146 -15.92 4.38 -4.25
C VAL A 146 -16.62 5.11 -3.11
N VAL A 147 -16.40 6.43 -3.01
CA VAL A 147 -17.02 7.27 -1.98
C VAL A 147 -18.25 7.93 -2.57
N LEU A 148 -19.42 7.68 -1.99
CA LEU A 148 -20.69 8.23 -2.44
C LEU A 148 -21.24 9.20 -1.39
N ILE A 149 -21.40 10.46 -1.77
CA ILE A 149 -21.90 11.52 -0.87
C ILE A 149 -23.33 11.84 -1.26
N PHE A 150 -24.24 11.75 -0.30
CA PHE A 150 -25.68 12.02 -0.49
C PHE A 150 -26.14 13.12 0.45
N SER A 151 -27.20 13.83 0.07
CA SER A 151 -27.77 14.92 0.89
C SER A 151 -28.56 14.41 2.11
N ARG A 152 -29.06 13.17 2.07
CA ARG A 152 -29.78 12.51 3.17
C ARG A 152 -29.54 11.00 3.11
N PRO A 153 -29.50 10.31 4.28
CA PRO A 153 -29.43 8.86 4.29
C PRO A 153 -30.73 8.26 3.73
N PHE A 154 -30.60 7.28 2.84
CA PHE A 154 -31.73 6.46 2.35
C PHE A 154 -31.56 4.96 2.68
N TRP A 155 -30.46 4.60 3.33
CA TRP A 155 -30.15 3.26 3.81
C TRP A 155 -30.44 3.15 5.31
N ASP A 156 -30.39 1.93 5.85
CA ASP A 156 -30.52 1.66 7.28
C ASP A 156 -29.30 2.19 8.04
N VAL A 157 -29.50 3.21 8.88
CA VAL A 157 -28.43 3.87 9.65
C VAL A 157 -27.94 3.07 10.85
N THR A 158 -28.59 1.95 11.17
CA THR A 158 -28.15 1.02 12.23
C THR A 158 -27.19 -0.05 11.72
N GLN A 159 -27.05 -0.20 10.40
CA GLN A 159 -26.18 -1.16 9.74
C GLN A 159 -24.95 -0.47 9.17
N ASN A 160 -23.75 -0.96 9.52
CA ASN A 160 -22.49 -0.41 9.03
C ASN A 160 -22.09 -0.95 7.65
N TYR A 161 -22.55 -2.16 7.29
CA TYR A 161 -22.18 -2.85 6.06
C TYR A 161 -23.38 -3.60 5.48
N PHE A 162 -23.44 -3.69 4.16
CA PHE A 162 -24.33 -4.59 3.43
C PHE A 162 -23.59 -5.14 2.22
N GLY A 163 -23.92 -6.38 1.82
CA GLY A 163 -23.28 -7.07 0.69
C GLY A 163 -24.16 -7.04 -0.56
N HIS A 164 -23.54 -6.91 -1.73
CA HIS A 164 -24.21 -7.10 -3.02
C HIS A 164 -23.78 -8.44 -3.64
N LEU A 165 -24.75 -9.33 -3.87
CA LEU A 165 -24.52 -10.60 -4.55
C LEU A 165 -24.57 -10.39 -6.07
N ASN A 166 -23.41 -10.37 -6.71
CA ASN A 166 -23.34 -10.21 -8.16
C ASN A 166 -24.06 -11.35 -8.89
N HIS A 167 -24.59 -11.07 -10.09
CA HIS A 167 -25.32 -12.06 -10.90
C HIS A 167 -24.38 -13.02 -11.67
N SER A 168 -23.14 -12.61 -11.86
CA SER A 168 -22.06 -13.38 -12.49
C SER A 168 -20.71 -13.00 -11.86
N ARG A 169 -19.72 -13.88 -12.00
CA ARG A 169 -18.30 -13.53 -11.88
C ARG A 169 -17.75 -13.26 -13.28
#